data_AF-A0A447TB54-F1
#
_entry.id   AF-A0A447TB54-F1
#
_cell.length_a   1.000
_cell.length_b   1.000
_cell.length_c   1.000
_cell.angle_alpha   90.00
_cell.angle_beta   90.00
_cell.angle_gamma   90.00
#
_symmetry.space_group_name_H-M   'P 1'
#
loop_
_entity.id
_entity.type
_entity.pdbx_description
1 polymer ?
#
loop_
_entity_poly.entity_id
_entity_poly.type
_entity_poly.pdbx_seq_one_letter_code
_entity_poly.pdbx_strand_id
1 'polypeptide(L)'
;MVVPAPRMVMFPDELKVSRSLAKTLRNLDYEIRVDSAFPEVMRACAEPRAGQDGTWIVPEMVAAYCRLHQIGYAHSFETWIDGELAGGLYGVSIGRMFYGESMFSAEGTPPSSPSSTWSGICRLRA
;
A
#
# COMPACT_ATOMS: atom_id res chain seq x y z
N MET A 1 -24.32 13.90 1.61
CA MET A 1 -23.07 13.12 1.74
C MET A 1 -22.88 12.81 3.21
N VAL A 2 -23.04 11.56 3.63
CA VAL A 2 -22.89 11.16 5.05
C VAL A 2 -21.45 10.71 5.25
N VAL A 3 -20.75 11.33 6.20
CA VAL A 3 -19.42 10.92 6.64
C VAL A 3 -19.63 9.83 7.70
N PRO A 4 -19.16 8.58 7.50
CA PRO A 4 -19.40 7.51 8.45
C PRO A 4 -18.77 7.81 9.81
N ALA A 5 -19.53 7.50 10.86
CA ALA A 5 -19.13 7.54 12.25
C ALA A 5 -19.61 6.26 12.93
N PRO A 6 -18.75 5.50 13.63
CA PRO A 6 -17.33 5.78 13.92
C PRO A 6 -16.38 5.56 12.72
N ARG A 7 -15.20 6.17 12.77
CA ARG A 7 -14.10 5.98 11.80
C ARG A 7 -13.09 4.98 12.35
N MET A 8 -12.59 4.09 11.49
CA MET A 8 -11.47 3.23 11.84
C MET A 8 -10.18 4.06 11.90
N VAL A 9 -9.43 3.92 12.99
CA VAL A 9 -8.12 4.54 13.20
C VAL A 9 -7.17 3.45 13.70
N MET A 10 -5.93 3.49 13.23
CA MET A 10 -4.85 2.63 13.72
C MET A 10 -3.81 3.52 14.40
N PHE A 11 -3.59 3.31 15.70
CA PHE A 11 -2.49 3.93 16.42
C PHE A 11 -1.19 3.18 16.12
N PRO A 12 -0.09 3.87 15.78
CA PRO A 12 1.17 3.21 15.44
C PRO A 12 1.69 2.27 16.54
N ASP A 13 1.55 2.68 17.80
CA ASP A 13 1.94 1.97 19.00
C ASP A 13 1.01 0.79 19.36
N GLU A 14 -0.17 0.71 18.72
CA GLU A 14 -1.10 -0.42 18.86
C GLU A 14 -1.00 -1.41 17.68
N LEU A 15 -0.09 -1.20 16.73
CA LEU A 15 0.11 -2.09 15.59
C LEU A 15 0.52 -3.49 16.06
N LYS A 16 -0.35 -4.47 15.78
CA LYS A 16 -0.10 -5.88 16.11
C LYS A 16 0.56 -6.58 14.93
N VAL A 17 1.88 -6.78 15.02
CA VAL A 17 2.62 -7.62 14.08
C VAL A 17 2.54 -9.08 14.53
N SER A 18 1.89 -9.93 13.74
CA SER A 18 1.79 -11.36 14.06
C SER A 18 3.17 -12.03 14.00
N ARG A 19 3.35 -13.15 14.72
CA ARG A 19 4.64 -13.88 14.72
C ARG A 19 5.04 -14.36 13.33
N SER A 20 4.07 -14.78 12.51
CA SER A 20 4.31 -15.19 11.13
C SER A 20 4.75 -14.00 10.28
N LEU A 21 4.06 -12.87 10.37
CA LEU A 21 4.42 -11.63 9.68
C LEU A 21 5.84 -11.18 10.06
N ALA A 22 6.15 -11.14 11.36
CA ALA A 22 7.47 -10.75 11.84
C ALA A 22 8.57 -11.71 11.35
N LYS A 23 8.29 -13.02 11.25
CA LYS A 23 9.24 -13.99 10.67
C LYS A 23 9.47 -13.71 9.19
N THR A 24 8.41 -13.44 8.43
CA THR A 24 8.52 -13.14 7.00
C THR A 24 9.29 -11.83 6.77
N LEU A 25 8.98 -10.78 7.52
CA LEU A 25 9.67 -9.48 7.44
C LEU A 25 11.17 -9.53 7.80
N ARG A 26 11.63 -10.55 8.53
CA ARG A 26 13.06 -10.72 8.85
C ARG A 26 13.83 -11.54 7.82
N ASN A 27 13.14 -12.35 7.04
CA ASN A 27 13.75 -13.37 6.19
C ASN A 27 13.61 -13.07 4.69
N LEU A 28 12.86 -12.03 4.33
CA LEU A 28 12.77 -11.56 2.96
C LEU A 28 13.85 -10.50 2.73
N ASP A 29 14.48 -10.58 1.56
CA ASP A 29 15.29 -9.49 1.04
C ASP A 29 14.36 -8.54 0.30
N TYR A 30 14.04 -7.42 0.94
CA TYR A 30 13.17 -6.38 0.38
C TYR A 30 13.71 -5.02 0.76
N GLU A 31 13.42 -4.04 -0.08
CA GLU A 31 13.72 -2.64 0.15
C GLU A 31 12.42 -1.86 0.31
N ILE A 32 12.33 -1.08 1.39
CA ILE A 32 11.25 -0.11 1.55
C ILE A 32 11.74 1.23 1.07
N ARG A 33 11.03 1.78 0.08
CA ARG A 33 11.23 3.15 -0.38
C ARG A 33 10.00 3.99 -0.05
N VAL A 34 10.21 5.29 0.04
CA VAL A 34 9.15 6.27 0.26
C VAL A 34 9.28 7.30 -0.84
N ASP A 35 8.14 7.67 -1.42
CA ASP A 35 8.05 8.76 -2.41
C ASP A 35 8.95 8.57 -3.64
N SER A 36 9.32 7.32 -3.97
CA SER A 36 10.21 7.03 -5.11
C SER A 36 9.46 6.66 -6.38
N ALA A 37 8.22 6.17 -6.24
CA ALA A 37 7.39 5.70 -7.36
C ALA A 37 5.89 5.97 -7.14
N PHE A 38 5.56 7.19 -6.69
CA PHE A 38 4.19 7.56 -6.34
C PHE A 38 3.17 7.35 -7.48
N PRO A 39 3.42 7.80 -8.73
CA PRO A 39 2.49 7.57 -9.84
C PRO A 39 2.30 6.09 -10.15
N GLU A 40 3.36 5.28 -10.04
CA GLU A 40 3.33 3.83 -10.28
C GLU A 40 2.48 3.14 -9.22
N VAL A 41 2.64 3.49 -7.94
CA VAL A 41 1.81 2.97 -6.84
C VAL A 41 0.34 3.30 -7.05
N MET A 42 0.02 4.54 -7.46
CA MET A 42 -1.37 4.92 -7.73
C MET A 42 -1.98 4.14 -8.90
N ARG A 43 -1.24 3.95 -9.99
CA ARG A 43 -1.70 3.19 -11.15
C ARG A 43 -1.92 1.71 -10.79
N ALA A 44 -1.01 1.12 -10.03
CA ALA A 44 -1.15 -0.26 -9.57
C ALA A 44 -2.33 -0.42 -8.59
N CYS A 45 -2.58 0.58 -7.74
CA CYS A 45 -3.79 0.64 -6.91
C CYS A 45 -5.09 0.78 -7.73
N ALA A 46 -5.01 1.33 -8.95
CA ALA A 46 -6.15 1.52 -9.82
C ALA A 46 -6.56 0.25 -10.59
N GLU A 47 -5.67 -0.75 -10.66
CA GLU A 47 -5.91 -1.98 -11.40
C GLU A 47 -7.11 -2.75 -10.85
N PRO A 48 -7.98 -3.30 -11.72
CA PRO A 48 -9.12 -4.10 -11.29
C PRO A 48 -8.64 -5.34 -10.53
N ARG A 49 -9.17 -5.52 -9.32
CA ARG A 49 -8.93 -6.75 -8.54
C ARG A 49 -9.90 -7.84 -8.99
N ALA A 50 -9.49 -9.10 -8.89
CA ALA A 50 -10.36 -10.22 -9.22
C ALA A 50 -11.70 -10.14 -8.44
N GLY A 51 -12.80 -9.95 -9.17
CA GLY A 51 -14.15 -9.81 -8.59
C GLY A 51 -14.56 -8.39 -8.18
N GLN A 52 -13.82 -7.34 -8.56
CA GLN A 52 -14.22 -5.94 -8.36
C GLN A 52 -14.35 -5.19 -9.70
N ASP A 53 -15.48 -4.52 -9.88
CA ASP A 53 -15.76 -3.67 -11.04
C ASP A 53 -15.01 -2.34 -10.93
N GLY A 54 -13.73 -2.35 -11.28
CA GLY A 54 -12.86 -1.17 -11.33
C GLY A 54 -12.63 -0.50 -9.97
N THR A 55 -11.96 0.65 -10.00
CA THR A 55 -11.64 1.44 -8.81
C THR A 55 -12.09 2.89 -9.03
N TRP A 56 -12.25 3.66 -7.94
CA TRP A 56 -12.50 5.11 -8.02
C TRP A 56 -11.27 5.90 -8.48
N ILE A 57 -10.14 5.23 -8.70
CA ILE A 57 -8.85 5.82 -9.05
C ILE A 57 -8.79 5.97 -10.57
N VAL A 58 -9.59 6.90 -11.08
CA VAL A 58 -9.58 7.31 -12.49
C VAL A 58 -8.38 8.23 -12.81
N PRO A 59 -8.00 8.43 -14.09
CA PRO A 59 -6.83 9.24 -14.45
C PRO A 59 -6.80 10.65 -13.83
N GLU A 60 -7.96 11.29 -13.68
CA GLU A 60 -8.10 12.59 -13.03
C GLU A 60 -7.72 12.54 -11.55
N MET A 61 -8.06 11.45 -10.86
CA MET A 61 -7.67 11.23 -9.46
C MET A 61 -6.18 11.00 -9.34
N VAL A 62 -5.58 10.24 -10.26
CA VAL A 62 -4.12 10.06 -10.31
C VAL A 62 -3.42 11.41 -10.46
N ALA A 63 -3.88 12.27 -11.38
CA ALA A 63 -3.32 13.60 -11.57
C ALA A 63 -3.45 14.49 -10.32
N ALA A 64 -4.62 14.49 -9.67
CA ALA A 64 -4.87 15.28 -8.47
C ALA A 64 -3.97 14.85 -7.30
N TYR A 65 -3.83 13.55 -7.06
CA TYR A 65 -2.97 13.03 -5.99
C TYR A 65 -1.48 13.18 -6.32
N CYS A 66 -1.07 13.07 -7.59
CA CYS A 66 0.29 13.41 -7.99
C CYS A 66 0.59 14.89 -7.69
N ARG A 67 -0.39 15.78 -7.88
CA ARG A 67 -0.23 17.18 -7.49
C ARG A 67 -0.08 17.33 -5.98
N LEU A 68 -0.89 16.64 -5.17
CA LEU A 68 -0.76 16.62 -3.71
C LEU A 68 0.60 16.08 -3.25
N HIS A 69 1.12 15.07 -3.95
CA HIS A 69 2.45 14.53 -3.69
C HIS A 69 3.54 15.56 -3.95
N GLN A 70 3.49 16.26 -5.09
CA GLN A 70 4.44 17.34 -5.42
C GLN A 70 4.45 18.48 -4.40
N ILE A 71 3.32 18.76 -3.75
CA ILE A 71 3.22 19.80 -2.71
C ILE A 71 3.45 19.25 -1.29
N GLY A 72 3.87 17.99 -1.16
CA GLY A 72 4.29 17.38 0.11
C GLY A 72 3.16 16.90 1.01
N TYR A 73 1.95 16.72 0.48
CA TYR A 73 0.80 16.23 1.24
C TYR A 73 0.51 14.75 1.01
N ALA A 74 0.73 14.23 -0.20
CA ALA A 74 0.52 12.81 -0.47
C ALA A 74 1.84 12.05 -0.50
N HIS A 75 1.85 10.86 0.07
CA HIS A 75 3.04 10.02 0.16
C HIS A 75 2.75 8.60 -0.28
N SER A 76 3.75 7.95 -0.85
CA SER A 76 3.74 6.52 -1.18
C SER A 76 4.77 5.77 -0.35
N PHE A 77 4.39 4.58 0.08
CA PHE A 77 5.28 3.60 0.70
C PHE A 77 5.35 2.41 -0.24
N GLU A 78 6.55 2.06 -0.66
CA GLU A 78 6.80 1.10 -1.73
C GLU A 78 7.65 -0.06 -1.21
N THR A 79 7.27 -1.28 -1.57
CA THR A 79 8.04 -2.49 -1.30
C THR A 79 8.65 -2.99 -2.59
N TRP A 80 9.98 -3.06 -2.62
CA TRP A 80 10.77 -3.51 -3.75
C TRP A 80 11.44 -4.84 -3.42
N ILE A 81 11.41 -5.77 -4.37
CA ILE A 81 12.07 -7.08 -4.26
C ILE A 81 12.79 -7.31 -5.59
N ASP A 82 14.09 -7.61 -5.55
CA ASP A 82 14.91 -7.81 -6.75
C ASP A 82 14.84 -6.65 -7.76
N GLY A 83 14.59 -5.43 -7.27
CA GLY A 83 14.44 -4.23 -8.10
C GLY A 83 13.04 -4.00 -8.68
N GLU A 84 12.09 -4.90 -8.43
CA GLU A 84 10.70 -4.84 -8.90
C GLU A 84 9.75 -4.34 -7.82
N LEU A 85 8.75 -3.54 -8.20
CA LEU A 85 7.74 -3.01 -7.29
C LEU A 85 6.71 -4.09 -6.92
N ALA A 86 6.93 -4.76 -5.79
CA ALA A 86 6.14 -5.90 -5.32
C ALA A 86 4.82 -5.49 -4.62
N GLY A 87 4.74 -4.25 -4.12
CA GLY A 87 3.53 -3.73 -3.51
C GLY A 87 3.72 -2.29 -3.03
N GLY A 88 2.62 -1.67 -2.63
CA GLY A 88 2.68 -0.32 -2.10
C GLY A 88 1.35 0.19 -1.57
N LEU A 89 1.44 1.30 -0.84
CA LEU A 89 0.30 2.04 -0.33
C LEU A 89 0.54 3.53 -0.58
N TYR A 90 -0.52 4.26 -0.91
CA TYR A 90 -0.48 5.72 -0.91
C TYR A 90 -1.53 6.30 0.05
N GLY A 91 -1.27 7.54 0.47
CA GLY A 91 -2.19 8.27 1.34
C GLY A 91 -1.81 9.73 1.50
N VAL A 92 -2.62 10.45 2.26
CA VAL A 92 -2.43 11.88 2.53
C VAL A 92 -1.98 12.08 3.98
N SER A 93 -0.96 12.89 4.20
CA SER A 93 -0.52 13.35 5.51
C SER A 93 -1.12 14.72 5.81
N ILE A 94 -1.85 14.84 6.92
CA ILE A 94 -2.37 16.11 7.41
C ILE A 94 -2.05 16.20 8.90
N GLY A 95 -1.16 17.13 9.24
CA GLY A 95 -0.69 17.30 10.61
C GLY A 95 0.06 16.07 11.11
N ARG A 96 -0.50 15.37 12.10
CA ARG A 96 0.09 14.17 12.72
C ARG A 96 -0.61 12.88 12.30
N MET A 97 -1.51 12.96 11.34
CA MET A 97 -2.35 11.84 10.91
C MET A 97 -2.03 11.51 9.45
N PHE A 98 -1.95 10.22 9.17
CA PHE A 98 -1.82 9.70 7.81
C PHE A 98 -3.11 8.96 7.43
N TYR A 99 -3.70 9.37 6.32
CA TYR A 99 -4.93 8.83 5.76
C TYR A 99 -4.55 7.88 4.63
N GLY A 100 -4.46 6.59 4.93
CA GLY A 100 -4.19 5.55 3.93
C GLY A 100 -5.39 5.38 3.00
N GLU A 101 -5.21 5.66 1.71
CA GLU A 101 -6.29 5.68 0.73
C GLU A 101 -6.48 4.32 0.06
N SER A 102 -5.39 3.76 -0.48
CA SER A 102 -5.42 2.43 -1.09
C SER A 102 -4.03 1.80 -1.07
N MET A 103 -4.02 0.48 -1.19
CA MET A 103 -2.82 -0.35 -1.27
C MET A 103 -2.96 -1.41 -2.37
N PHE A 104 -1.86 -1.91 -2.89
CA PHE A 104 -1.85 -3.04 -3.81
C PHE A 104 -0.74 -4.03 -3.45
N SER A 105 -0.88 -5.24 -3.98
CA SER A 105 0.13 -6.29 -3.94
C SER A 105 0.21 -6.86 -5.34
N ALA A 106 1.38 -6.87 -5.96
CA ALA A 106 1.55 -7.50 -7.25
C ALA A 106 1.42 -9.03 -7.09
N GLU A 107 0.58 -9.67 -7.90
CA GLU A 107 0.60 -11.13 -8.05
C GLU A 107 1.77 -11.50 -8.96
N GLY A 108 2.86 -12.06 -8.42
CA GLY A 108 3.91 -12.66 -9.27
C GLY A 108 5.39 -12.37 -8.97
N THR A 109 5.79 -11.97 -7.76
CA THR A 109 7.22 -12.03 -7.37
C THR A 109 7.70 -13.51 -7.39
N PRO A 110 8.86 -13.85 -7.99
CA PRO A 110 9.13 -15.19 -8.49
C PRO A 110 9.16 -16.31 -7.43
N PRO A 111 8.77 -17.54 -7.79
CA PRO A 111 8.62 -18.70 -6.91
C PRO A 111 9.93 -19.41 -6.51
N SER A 112 11.09 -18.75 -6.53
CA SER A 112 12.38 -19.37 -6.17
C SER A 112 12.71 -19.34 -4.67
N SER A 113 11.87 -18.73 -3.83
CA SER A 113 11.98 -18.81 -2.36
C SER A 113 10.95 -19.80 -1.78
N PRO A 114 11.36 -20.78 -0.96
CA PRO A 114 10.52 -21.91 -0.61
C PRO A 114 9.35 -21.52 0.32
N SER A 115 8.15 -21.67 -0.27
CA SER A 115 6.90 -22.13 0.34
C SER A 115 6.03 -21.13 1.15
N SER A 116 4.94 -20.73 0.48
CA SER A 116 3.56 -20.81 1.01
C SER A 116 3.23 -20.04 2.30
N THR A 117 3.60 -18.77 2.40
CA THR A 117 2.99 -17.89 3.44
C THR A 117 2.83 -16.42 3.02
N TRP A 118 2.71 -16.09 1.74
CA TRP A 118 2.51 -14.67 1.36
C TRP A 118 1.07 -14.18 1.46
N SER A 119 0.11 -15.08 1.61
CA SER A 119 -1.27 -14.73 1.99
C SER A 119 -1.43 -13.89 3.28
N GLY A 120 -0.37 -13.62 4.05
CA GLY A 120 -0.42 -12.90 5.32
C GLY A 120 -0.04 -11.42 5.30
N ILE A 121 0.85 -10.96 4.41
CA ILE A 121 1.39 -9.58 4.48
C ILE A 121 0.38 -8.55 3.95
N CYS A 122 -0.28 -8.78 2.82
CA CYS A 122 -1.34 -7.89 2.33
C CYS A 122 -2.75 -8.20 2.88
N ARG A 123 -2.87 -9.15 3.80
CA ARG A 123 -4.09 -9.37 4.59
C ARG A 123 -4.09 -8.58 5.90
N LEU A 124 -3.49 -7.39 5.91
CA LEU A 124 -3.98 -6.33 6.79
C LEU A 124 -5.33 -5.89 6.22
N ARG A 125 -6.38 -6.66 6.56
CA ARG A 125 -7.75 -6.21 6.45
C ARG A 125 -7.86 -4.93 7.28
N ALA A 126 -8.01 -3.81 6.60
CA ALA A 126 -8.87 -2.74 7.09
C ALA A 126 -10.26 -3.31 7.39
#